data_AF-A0A1V4X907-F1
#
_entry.id   AF-A0A1V4X907-F1
#
_cell.length_a   1.000
_cell.length_b   1.000
_cell.length_c   1.000
_cell.angle_alpha   90.00
_cell.angle_beta   90.00
_cell.angle_gamma   90.00
#
_symmetry.space_group_name_H-M   'P 1'
#
loop_
_entity.id
_entity.type
_entity.pdbx_description
1 polymer ?
#
loop_
_entity_poly.entity_id
_entity_poly.type
_entity_poly.pdbx_seq_one_letter_code
_entity_poly.pdbx_strand_id
1 'polypeptide(L)'
;MKKYFALILVLAVIALSVTCFAEEVYKPGRHNTGTIGTSGYYWRQGYFTTLANAKVDVSNKDWGAATGTWTLSAAEQKTNILYMTNCSGTGSSVIGPSEVGRMYTVFNRCGYAVTFKKAGGTGVSIGNNTAVTVAYLTLSAATADYVPIASAAFNINY
;
A
#
# COMPACT_ATOMS: atom_id res chain seq x y z
N MET A 1 -20.85 -29.83 65.75
CA MET A 1 -20.61 -30.35 64.38
C MET A 1 -21.20 -29.47 63.28
N LYS A 2 -22.49 -29.09 63.32
CA LYS A 2 -23.13 -28.24 62.28
C LYS A 2 -22.43 -26.89 62.00
N LYS A 3 -21.91 -26.20 63.03
CA LYS A 3 -21.20 -24.91 62.88
C LYS A 3 -19.87 -25.03 62.13
N TYR A 4 -19.16 -26.15 62.31
CA TYR A 4 -17.90 -26.42 61.61
C TYR A 4 -18.13 -26.77 60.14
N PHE A 5 -19.23 -27.46 59.84
CA PHE A 5 -19.61 -27.78 58.46
C PHE A 5 -19.96 -26.54 57.64
N ALA A 6 -20.67 -25.57 58.24
CA ALA A 6 -20.98 -24.31 57.60
C ALA A 6 -19.72 -23.48 57.29
N LEU A 7 -18.74 -23.48 58.20
CA LEU A 7 -17.48 -22.76 58.01
C LEU A 7 -16.64 -23.38 56.88
N ILE A 8 -16.57 -24.72 56.82
CA ILE A 8 -15.86 -25.44 55.75
C ILE A 8 -16.52 -25.19 54.39
N LEU A 9 -17.86 -25.16 54.34
CA LEU A 9 -18.58 -24.89 53.10
C LEU A 9 -18.32 -23.47 52.59
N VAL A 10 -18.31 -22.47 53.48
CA VAL A 10 -18.01 -21.08 53.13
C VAL A 10 -16.57 -20.92 52.64
N LEU A 11 -15.61 -21.56 53.32
CA LEU A 11 -14.21 -21.58 52.89
C LEU A 11 -14.02 -22.25 51.52
N ALA A 12 -14.74 -23.34 51.24
CA ALA A 12 -14.71 -24.00 49.94
C ALA A 12 -15.29 -23.12 48.82
N VAL A 13 -16.40 -22.41 49.08
CA VAL A 13 -17.02 -21.49 48.12
C VAL A 13 -16.12 -20.28 47.85
N ILE A 14 -15.42 -19.77 48.87
CA ILE A 14 -14.43 -18.70 48.69
C ILE A 14 -13.22 -19.23 47.90
N ALA A 15 -12.69 -20.40 48.23
CA ALA A 15 -11.57 -21.00 47.50
C ALA A 15 -11.90 -21.31 46.01
N LEU A 16 -13.15 -21.68 45.72
CA LEU A 16 -13.63 -21.94 44.35
C LEU A 16 -13.99 -20.66 43.57
N SER A 17 -14.33 -19.56 44.23
CA SER A 17 -14.60 -18.27 43.57
C SER A 17 -13.35 -17.43 43.33
N VAL A 18 -12.22 -17.81 43.95
CA VAL A 18 -10.90 -17.21 43.74
C VAL A 18 -10.15 -17.83 42.55
N THR A 19 -10.80 -18.69 41.74
CA THR A 19 -10.45 -18.79 40.31
C THR A 19 -10.93 -17.52 39.62
N CYS A 20 -10.25 -16.45 40.01
CA CYS A 20 -10.07 -15.18 39.36
C CYS A 20 -10.38 -15.34 37.87
N PHE A 21 -11.32 -14.54 37.40
CA PHE A 21 -11.30 -14.09 36.03
C PHE A 21 -9.91 -13.50 35.78
N ALA A 22 -8.96 -14.36 35.41
CA ALA A 22 -7.84 -13.94 34.61
C ALA A 22 -8.50 -13.49 33.32
N GLU A 23 -8.94 -12.24 33.30
CA GLU A 23 -8.96 -11.50 32.06
C GLU A 23 -7.55 -11.70 31.53
N GLU A 24 -7.42 -12.54 30.50
CA GLU A 24 -6.24 -12.57 29.67
C GLU A 24 -6.18 -11.17 29.03
N VAL A 25 -5.65 -10.22 29.80
CA VAL A 25 -5.09 -9.01 29.26
C VAL A 25 -3.94 -9.53 28.42
N TYR A 26 -4.21 -9.76 27.14
CA TYR A 26 -3.19 -10.06 26.15
C TYR A 26 -2.23 -8.86 26.14
N LYS A 27 -1.21 -8.94 26.98
CA LYS A 27 -0.04 -8.10 26.94
C LYS A 27 0.92 -8.86 26.04
N PRO A 28 1.24 -8.39 24.83
CA PRO A 28 2.25 -9.05 24.00
C PRO A 28 3.55 -9.12 24.81
N GLY A 29 3.82 -10.32 25.33
CA GLY A 29 4.95 -10.61 26.19
C GLY A 29 6.20 -10.62 25.35
N ARG A 30 6.84 -9.45 25.27
CA ARG A 30 8.05 -9.15 24.49
C ARG A 30 7.77 -9.09 23.00
N HIS A 31 8.01 -7.91 22.42
CA HIS A 31 8.36 -7.68 21.01
C HIS A 31 7.99 -8.84 20.07
N ASN A 32 6.69 -9.08 19.88
CA ASN A 32 6.24 -10.16 19.02
C ASN A 32 6.59 -9.77 17.58
N THR A 33 7.63 -10.40 17.04
CA THR A 33 7.88 -10.41 15.61
C THR A 33 6.72 -11.13 14.93
N GLY A 34 6.03 -10.46 14.02
CA GLY A 34 4.90 -11.00 13.28
C GLY A 34 4.45 -10.05 12.19
N THR A 35 3.94 -10.60 11.09
CA THR A 35 3.44 -9.82 9.95
C THR A 35 1.93 -9.59 10.12
N ILE A 36 1.48 -8.35 10.03
CA ILE A 36 0.05 -8.03 9.96
C ILE A 36 -0.49 -8.56 8.64
N GLY A 37 -1.59 -9.34 8.68
CA GLY A 37 -2.33 -9.75 7.48
C GLY A 37 -2.47 -11.26 7.25
N THR A 38 -1.80 -12.12 8.04
CA THR A 38 -1.90 -13.59 7.90
C THR A 38 -2.82 -14.26 8.93
N SER A 39 -3.26 -13.56 9.98
CA SER A 39 -4.17 -14.11 11.00
C SER A 39 -5.45 -13.31 11.12
N GLY A 40 -6.61 -13.97 11.24
CA GLY A 40 -7.92 -13.34 11.47
C GLY A 40 -8.16 -12.80 12.88
N TYR A 41 -7.12 -12.68 13.72
CA TYR A 41 -7.24 -12.15 15.08
C TYR A 41 -7.22 -10.62 15.09
N TYR A 42 -8.11 -10.03 15.88
CA TYR A 42 -8.16 -8.60 16.13
C TYR A 42 -6.98 -8.16 16.99
N TRP A 43 -6.11 -7.33 16.42
CA TRP A 43 -5.05 -6.65 17.17
C TRP A 43 -5.67 -5.49 17.96
N ARG A 44 -5.91 -5.71 19.27
CA ARG A 44 -6.57 -4.70 20.14
C ARG A 44 -5.71 -3.49 20.46
N GLN A 45 -4.39 -3.66 20.57
CA GLN A 45 -3.40 -2.60 20.77
C GLN A 45 -2.04 -3.06 20.23
N GLY A 46 -1.53 -2.40 19.19
CA GLY A 46 -0.18 -2.58 18.67
C GLY A 46 0.45 -1.22 18.46
N TYR A 47 1.65 -1.00 19.00
CA TYR A 47 2.41 0.21 18.72
C TYR A 47 3.44 -0.12 17.64
N PHE A 48 3.45 0.66 16.55
CA PHE A 48 4.56 0.62 15.61
C PHE A 48 5.72 1.36 16.25
N THR A 49 6.78 0.63 16.64
CA THR A 49 8.00 1.26 17.19
C THR A 49 8.74 2.06 16.13
N THR A 50 8.57 1.69 14.86
CA THR A 50 9.20 2.38 13.74
C THR A 50 8.32 2.30 12.50
N LEU A 51 7.97 3.45 11.90
CA LEU A 51 7.59 3.53 10.49
C LEU A 51 8.85 3.73 9.61
N ALA A 52 9.93 2.97 9.86
CA ALA A 52 11.18 3.13 9.10
C ALA A 52 11.00 2.82 7.59
N ASN A 53 9.98 2.02 7.26
CA ASN A 53 9.76 1.47 5.93
C ASN A 53 8.44 1.92 5.29
N ALA A 54 7.71 2.87 5.89
CA ALA A 54 6.66 3.58 5.16
C ALA A 54 7.32 4.63 4.27
N LYS A 55 8.13 4.15 3.33
CA LYS A 55 8.77 4.98 2.30
C LYS A 55 7.88 4.92 1.07
N VAL A 56 7.62 6.10 0.52
CA VAL A 56 7.11 6.19 -0.85
C VAL A 56 8.32 5.89 -1.73
N ASP A 57 8.37 4.68 -2.28
CA ASP A 57 9.50 4.28 -3.12
C ASP A 57 9.43 5.01 -4.47
N VAL A 58 10.60 5.42 -4.96
CA VAL A 58 10.77 6.20 -6.18
C VAL A 58 11.61 5.41 -7.18
N SER A 59 11.17 5.38 -8.43
CA SER A 59 11.95 4.88 -9.56
C SER A 59 12.37 6.03 -10.46
N ASN A 60 13.65 6.10 -10.82
CA ASN A 60 14.20 7.07 -11.76
C ASN A 60 14.47 6.39 -13.11
N LYS A 61 13.93 6.95 -14.20
CA LYS A 61 14.07 6.37 -15.54
C LYS A 61 14.58 7.40 -16.55
N ASP A 62 15.75 7.07 -17.10
CA ASP A 62 16.29 7.65 -18.32
C ASP A 62 16.06 6.65 -19.45
N TRP A 63 15.36 7.07 -20.51
CA TRP A 63 15.05 6.24 -21.66
C TRP A 63 16.06 6.42 -22.81
N GLY A 64 17.22 7.03 -22.54
CA GLY A 64 18.33 7.16 -23.47
C GLY A 64 18.00 7.98 -24.72
N ALA A 65 17.09 8.96 -24.61
CA ALA A 65 16.53 9.68 -25.75
C ALA A 65 15.96 8.75 -26.84
N ALA A 66 15.36 7.63 -26.43
CA ALA A 66 14.65 6.74 -27.34
C ALA A 66 13.15 7.07 -27.41
N THR A 67 12.50 6.58 -28.48
CA THR A 67 11.04 6.54 -28.61
C THR A 67 10.61 5.07 -28.58
N GLY A 68 9.52 4.75 -27.87
CA GLY A 68 9.01 3.39 -27.89
C GLY A 68 7.92 3.10 -26.86
N THR A 69 7.65 1.81 -26.68
CA THR A 69 6.83 1.30 -25.59
C THR A 69 7.73 0.58 -24.61
N TRP A 70 7.81 1.08 -23.38
CA TRP A 70 8.66 0.50 -22.35
C TRP A 70 7.84 -0.12 -21.23
N THR A 71 8.16 -1.35 -20.86
CA THR A 71 7.55 -2.00 -19.70
C THR A 71 8.40 -1.78 -18.47
N LEU A 72 7.77 -1.30 -17.39
CA LEU A 72 8.44 -1.17 -16.10
C LEU A 72 8.88 -2.55 -15.59
N SER A 73 10.06 -2.62 -14.99
CA SER A 73 10.54 -3.86 -14.38
C SER A 73 9.72 -4.24 -13.14
N ALA A 74 9.85 -5.48 -12.67
CA ALA A 74 9.15 -5.94 -11.47
C ALA A 74 9.51 -5.14 -10.20
N ALA A 75 10.71 -4.55 -10.15
CA ALA A 75 11.11 -3.67 -9.04
C ALA A 75 10.45 -2.29 -9.18
N GLU A 76 10.43 -1.74 -10.39
CA GLU A 76 9.85 -0.42 -10.68
C GLU A 76 8.33 -0.42 -10.44
N GLN A 77 7.65 -1.50 -10.80
CA GLN A 77 6.22 -1.67 -10.58
C GLN A 77 5.80 -1.71 -9.09
N LYS A 78 6.76 -1.91 -8.16
CA LYS A 78 6.53 -1.85 -6.71
C LYS A 78 6.64 -0.45 -6.12
N THR A 79 7.23 0.48 -6.88
CA THR A 79 7.36 1.88 -6.43
C THR A 79 6.00 2.58 -6.45
N ASN A 80 5.92 3.76 -5.83
CA ASN A 80 4.73 4.60 -5.89
C ASN A 80 4.93 5.82 -6.79
N ILE A 81 6.19 6.20 -7.02
CA ILE A 81 6.58 7.34 -7.83
C ILE A 81 7.49 6.87 -8.97
N LEU A 82 7.21 7.36 -10.17
CA LEU A 82 8.10 7.29 -11.32
C LEU A 82 8.55 8.68 -11.72
N TYR A 83 9.85 8.89 -11.80
CA TYR A 83 10.45 10.12 -12.26
C TYR A 83 11.21 9.87 -13.57
N MET A 84 10.77 10.53 -14.64
CA MET A 84 11.31 10.34 -15.99
C MET A 84 12.10 11.57 -16.43
N THR A 85 13.33 11.37 -16.91
CA THR A 85 14.26 12.48 -17.20
C THR A 85 14.64 12.64 -18.66
N ASN A 86 14.49 11.60 -19.49
CA ASN A 86 14.99 11.66 -20.86
C ASN A 86 14.23 10.68 -21.76
N CYS A 87 13.61 11.19 -22.81
CA CYS A 87 12.94 10.43 -23.88
C CYS A 87 13.05 11.22 -25.18
N SER A 88 12.76 10.58 -26.31
CA SER A 88 12.69 11.27 -27.61
C SER A 88 11.36 11.03 -28.29
N GLY A 89 10.93 12.02 -29.07
CA GLY A 89 9.82 11.91 -30.00
C GLY A 89 8.43 11.81 -29.36
N THR A 90 7.42 12.04 -30.18
CA THR A 90 6.02 11.86 -29.81
C THR A 90 5.61 10.40 -29.87
N GLY A 91 4.63 9.99 -29.05
CA GLY A 91 4.02 8.66 -29.11
C GLY A 91 4.65 7.62 -28.18
N SER A 92 5.63 8.01 -27.38
CA SER A 92 6.22 7.17 -26.34
C SER A 92 5.17 6.71 -25.31
N SER A 93 5.26 5.45 -24.90
CA SER A 93 4.35 4.85 -23.92
C SER A 93 5.11 4.10 -22.83
N VAL A 94 4.60 4.16 -21.61
CA VAL A 94 5.11 3.37 -20.47
C VAL A 94 4.02 2.39 -20.03
N ILE A 95 4.36 1.11 -19.97
CA ILE A 95 3.52 0.03 -19.44
C ILE A 95 3.80 -0.12 -17.95
N GLY A 96 2.83 0.29 -17.14
CA GLY A 96 2.85 0.21 -15.69
C GLY A 96 2.08 -0.98 -15.10
N PRO A 97 2.02 -1.09 -13.76
CA PRO A 97 1.39 -2.20 -13.06
C PRO A 97 -0.15 -2.24 -13.20
N SER A 98 -0.71 -3.34 -13.69
CA SER A 98 -2.16 -3.55 -13.85
C SER A 98 -2.80 -4.24 -12.64
N GLU A 99 -2.60 -3.72 -11.44
CA GLU A 99 -3.14 -4.26 -10.19
C GLU A 99 -4.25 -3.37 -9.64
N VAL A 100 -5.44 -3.94 -9.40
CA VAL A 100 -6.62 -3.18 -8.94
C VAL A 100 -6.33 -2.50 -7.60
N GLY A 101 -6.62 -1.20 -7.53
CA GLY A 101 -6.37 -0.38 -6.34
C GLY A 101 -4.97 0.21 -6.27
N ARG A 102 -4.08 -0.08 -7.23
CA ARG A 102 -2.74 0.52 -7.27
C ARG A 102 -2.78 1.93 -7.84
N MET A 103 -2.05 2.83 -7.19
CA MET A 103 -1.83 4.21 -7.63
C MET A 103 -0.35 4.44 -7.89
N TYR A 104 -0.06 5.22 -8.92
CA TYR A 104 1.28 5.50 -9.37
C TYR A 104 1.40 6.97 -9.78
N THR A 105 2.26 7.73 -9.11
CA THR A 105 2.49 9.14 -9.42
C THR A 105 3.63 9.25 -10.40
N VAL A 106 3.37 9.82 -11.57
CA VAL A 106 4.35 9.91 -12.66
C VAL A 106 4.74 11.37 -12.85
N PHE A 107 6.03 11.66 -12.71
CA PHE A 107 6.64 12.95 -13.02
C PHE A 107 7.31 12.84 -14.39
N ASN A 108 6.76 13.56 -15.37
CA ASN A 108 7.32 13.56 -16.72
C ASN A 108 8.17 14.82 -16.95
N ARG A 109 9.50 14.65 -16.96
CA ARG A 109 10.46 15.66 -17.42
C ARG A 109 11.31 15.12 -18.56
N CYS A 110 10.80 14.16 -19.32
CA CYS A 110 11.59 13.48 -20.34
C CYS A 110 11.72 14.27 -21.65
N GLY A 111 11.05 15.42 -21.78
CA GLY A 111 11.12 16.32 -22.94
C GLY A 111 9.89 16.26 -23.85
N TYR A 112 9.10 15.19 -23.76
CA TYR A 112 7.93 14.94 -24.60
C TYR A 112 6.75 14.43 -23.78
N ALA A 113 5.53 14.54 -24.32
CA ALA A 113 4.37 13.89 -23.70
C ALA A 113 4.49 12.36 -23.80
N VAL A 114 4.13 11.66 -22.73
CA VAL A 114 4.21 10.20 -22.63
C VAL A 114 2.88 9.64 -22.17
N THR A 115 2.46 8.53 -22.78
CA THR A 115 1.25 7.82 -22.37
C THR A 115 1.58 6.73 -21.35
N PHE A 116 1.04 6.83 -20.14
CA PHE A 116 1.13 5.76 -19.13
C PHE A 116 -0.09 4.85 -19.23
N LYS A 117 0.12 3.54 -19.41
CA LYS A 117 -0.97 2.58 -19.70
C LYS A 117 -0.68 1.16 -19.20
N LYS A 118 -1.66 0.26 -19.36
CA LYS A 118 -1.46 -1.18 -19.15
C LYS A 118 -1.11 -1.81 -20.48
N ALA A 119 -0.57 -3.02 -20.45
CA ALA A 119 -0.42 -3.80 -21.66
C ALA A 119 -1.79 -3.94 -22.36
N GLY A 120 -1.85 -3.56 -23.65
CA GLY A 120 -3.06 -3.64 -24.48
C GLY A 120 -4.20 -2.69 -24.12
N GLY A 121 -4.05 -1.81 -23.13
CA GLY A 121 -5.10 -0.86 -22.72
C GLY A 121 -4.92 0.56 -23.24
N THR A 122 -5.97 1.36 -23.07
CA THR A 122 -5.90 2.82 -23.19
C THR A 122 -5.14 3.40 -22.00
N GLY A 123 -4.50 4.54 -22.20
CA GLY A 123 -3.63 5.17 -21.20
C GLY A 123 -3.96 6.62 -20.90
N VAL A 124 -3.24 7.16 -19.93
CA VAL A 124 -3.26 8.56 -19.55
C VAL A 124 -2.09 9.27 -20.22
N SER A 125 -2.38 10.32 -20.99
CA SER A 125 -1.34 11.19 -21.55
C SER A 125 -0.82 12.14 -20.47
N ILE A 126 0.50 12.18 -20.31
CA ILE A 126 1.19 13.01 -19.32
C ILE A 126 2.07 13.98 -20.09
N GLY A 127 1.72 15.27 -20.04
CA GLY A 127 2.45 16.33 -20.73
C GLY A 127 3.89 16.47 -20.23
N ASN A 128 4.78 17.02 -21.06
CA ASN A 128 6.13 17.36 -20.62
C ASN A 128 6.08 18.39 -19.48
N ASN A 129 7.00 18.26 -18.51
CA ASN A 129 7.08 19.07 -17.30
C ASN A 129 5.81 19.06 -16.44
N THR A 130 5.03 17.97 -16.48
CA THR A 130 3.85 17.78 -15.64
C THR A 130 3.91 16.50 -14.83
N ALA A 131 3.20 16.49 -13.71
CA ALA A 131 2.99 15.31 -12.89
C ALA A 131 1.52 14.91 -12.87
N VAL A 132 1.25 13.60 -12.90
CA VAL A 132 -0.11 13.03 -12.82
C VAL A 132 -0.10 11.78 -11.94
N THR A 133 -1.11 11.62 -11.08
CA THR A 133 -1.37 10.35 -10.41
C THR A 133 -2.30 9.50 -11.25
N VAL A 134 -1.84 8.32 -11.60
CA VAL A 134 -2.61 7.34 -12.38
C VAL A 134 -3.04 6.22 -11.45
N ALA A 135 -4.34 5.91 -11.42
CA ALA A 135 -4.88 4.84 -10.60
C ALA A 135 -5.43 3.74 -11.50
N TYR A 136 -5.15 2.49 -11.14
CA TYR A 136 -5.78 1.35 -11.77
C TYR A 136 -7.01 0.95 -10.95
N LEU A 137 -8.19 1.29 -11.44
CA LEU A 137 -9.46 1.07 -10.74
C LEU A 137 -10.36 0.18 -11.59
N THR A 138 -11.08 -0.74 -10.96
CA THR A 138 -12.17 -1.46 -11.61
C THR A 138 -13.45 -0.62 -11.45
N LEU A 139 -13.81 0.16 -12.46
CA LEU A 139 -14.99 1.03 -12.39
C LEU A 139 -16.31 0.33 -12.75
N SER A 140 -16.29 -0.78 -13.48
CA SER A 140 -17.39 -1.76 -13.56
C SER A 140 -16.89 -3.01 -14.29
N ALA A 141 -17.73 -4.04 -14.40
CA ALA A 141 -17.43 -5.38 -14.92
C ALA A 141 -16.89 -5.48 -16.37
N ALA A 142 -16.66 -4.36 -17.05
CA ALA A 142 -16.02 -4.32 -18.37
C ALA A 142 -14.66 -3.63 -18.26
N THR A 143 -13.59 -4.43 -18.33
CA THR A 143 -12.19 -4.02 -18.55
C THR A 143 -11.64 -3.00 -17.56
N ALA A 144 -10.87 -3.49 -16.57
CA ALA A 144 -10.08 -2.63 -15.70
C ALA A 144 -9.06 -1.84 -16.55
N ASP A 145 -9.35 -0.56 -16.76
CA ASP A 145 -8.53 0.39 -17.49
C ASP A 145 -8.00 1.44 -16.51
N TYR A 146 -6.85 2.03 -16.84
CA TYR A 146 -6.29 3.10 -16.03
C TYR A 146 -7.23 4.29 -16.03
N VAL A 147 -7.58 4.73 -14.83
CA VAL A 147 -8.36 5.94 -14.63
C VAL A 147 -7.37 7.01 -14.20
N PRO A 148 -7.22 8.10 -14.96
CA PRO A 148 -6.61 9.28 -14.38
C PRO A 148 -7.53 9.71 -13.26
N ILE A 149 -7.10 9.53 -12.00
CA ILE A 149 -7.60 10.41 -10.95
C ILE A 149 -6.86 11.71 -11.25
N ALA A 150 -7.45 12.50 -12.15
CA ALA A 150 -6.90 13.76 -12.58
C ALA A 150 -6.91 14.73 -11.39
N SER A 151 -5.95 14.59 -10.48
CA SER A 151 -5.33 15.78 -9.94
C SER A 151 -4.93 16.61 -11.15
N ALA A 152 -5.41 17.85 -11.26
CA ALA A 152 -5.02 18.74 -12.33
C ALA A 152 -3.50 18.66 -12.51
N ALA A 153 -3.03 18.46 -13.73
CA ALA A 153 -1.61 18.33 -14.03
C ALA A 153 -0.87 19.50 -13.37
N PHE A 154 -0.07 19.21 -12.35
CA PHE A 154 0.67 20.27 -11.66
C PHE A 154 2.01 20.46 -12.37
N ASN A 155 2.35 21.72 -12.61
CA ASN A 155 3.56 22.09 -13.31
C ASN A 155 4.78 21.87 -12.40
N ILE A 156 5.82 21.19 -12.90
CA ILE A 156 7.01 20.81 -12.11
C ILE A 156 8.12 21.89 -12.21
N ASN A 157 7.85 23.07 -12.76
CA ASN A 157 8.82 24.15 -12.85
C ASN A 157 9.14 24.71 -11.45
N TYR A 158 10.24 24.23 -10.86
CA TYR A 158 11.02 24.91 -9.83
C TYR A 158 12.29 25.50 -10.47
#